data_AF-A0AAV9SA92-F1
#
_entry.id   AF-A0AAV9SA92-F1
#
_cell.length_a   1.000
_cell.length_b   1.000
_cell.length_c   1.000
_cell.angle_alpha   90.00
_cell.angle_beta   90.00
_cell.angle_gamma   90.00
#
_symmetry.space_group_name_H-M   'P 1'
#
loop_
_entity.id
_entity.type
_entity.pdbx_description
1 polymer ?
#
loop_
_entity_poly.entity_id
_entity_poly.type
_entity_poly.pdbx_seq_one_letter_code
_entity_poly.pdbx_strand_id
1 'polypeptide(L)'
;MRPVTMATGNPVAQATGTASVAFQKLKAKLNFWKFTRSYTRLTMPLPEIQSLRAAAVLEDCAHQLDILGHSLSVQISRERNTAPVQEKARLIKLKTDGQLITQHISTLSFELEEKGSFSSFPQAMEEEKKLKDERKKREEETMLKQKKQALKRQELEIMDKKDQIHKIDFLLDELKYQRSKMQKNNKPKTVGMSQQMITETWQIAQLKDQLELLQKQLGEEKRFHEESKKFLQNQDEELQQTLHKWKQQTKQIQNDTQKKLDNLGCKRTLNLDRLMEMRRKFREMEQVVMEDKKEQEKQRQQETEARAATKLQAWWRGCMVRRGFGAFKKADESKKGNKRKVKKKK
;
A
#
# COMPACT_ATOMS: atom_id res chain seq x y z
N MET A 1 -40.92 -39.26 -28.28
CA MET A 1 -40.01 -39.22 -27.12
C MET A 1 -38.77 -38.39 -27.48
N ARG A 2 -38.60 -37.22 -26.88
CA ARG A 2 -37.37 -36.41 -26.88
C ARG A 2 -37.14 -35.94 -25.45
N PRO A 3 -35.92 -36.00 -24.89
CA PRO A 3 -35.68 -35.55 -23.53
C PRO A 3 -35.43 -34.04 -23.51
N VAL A 4 -36.08 -33.36 -22.57
CA VAL A 4 -35.86 -31.95 -22.23
C VAL A 4 -34.85 -31.91 -21.08
N THR A 5 -33.67 -31.36 -21.34
CA THR A 5 -32.66 -31.07 -20.31
C THR A 5 -32.94 -29.70 -19.69
N MET A 6 -33.34 -29.69 -18.42
CA MET A 6 -33.46 -28.49 -17.59
C MET A 6 -32.06 -28.10 -17.09
N ALA A 7 -31.58 -26.93 -17.52
CA ALA A 7 -30.35 -26.32 -17.01
C ALA A 7 -30.64 -25.56 -15.72
N THR A 8 -30.22 -26.11 -14.57
CA THR A 8 -30.20 -25.39 -13.29
C THR A 8 -28.93 -24.52 -13.21
N GLY A 9 -29.07 -23.23 -13.56
CA GLY A 9 -28.05 -22.22 -13.36
C GLY A 9 -27.93 -21.84 -11.88
N ASN A 10 -26.72 -21.92 -11.33
CA ASN A 10 -26.41 -21.68 -9.92
C ASN A 10 -26.22 -20.16 -9.65
N PRO A 11 -27.09 -19.48 -8.88
CA PRO A 11 -27.07 -18.02 -8.72
C PRO A 11 -25.98 -17.49 -7.77
N VAL A 12 -25.22 -18.38 -7.10
CA VAL A 12 -24.21 -17.99 -6.10
C VAL A 12 -22.94 -17.39 -6.73
N ALA A 13 -22.60 -17.77 -7.98
CA ALA A 13 -21.40 -17.30 -8.66
C ALA A 13 -21.51 -15.85 -9.19
N GLN A 14 -22.72 -15.31 -9.34
CA GLN A 14 -22.92 -13.95 -9.87
C GLN A 14 -22.81 -12.85 -8.78
N ALA A 15 -23.08 -13.18 -7.51
CA ALA A 15 -23.05 -12.21 -6.41
C ALA A 15 -21.64 -11.93 -5.85
N THR A 16 -20.71 -12.88 -5.96
CA THR A 16 -19.31 -12.71 -5.50
C THR A 16 -18.50 -11.85 -6.48
N GLY A 17 -18.81 -11.91 -7.77
CA GLY A 17 -18.19 -11.07 -8.80
C GLY A 17 -18.55 -9.58 -8.65
N THR A 18 -19.79 -9.25 -8.31
CA THR A 18 -20.25 -7.86 -8.18
C THR A 18 -19.67 -7.16 -6.95
N ALA A 19 -19.56 -7.85 -5.81
CA ALA A 19 -18.95 -7.32 -4.60
C ALA A 19 -17.43 -7.05 -4.77
N SER A 20 -16.72 -7.93 -5.47
CA SER A 20 -15.30 -7.76 -5.77
C SER A 20 -15.03 -6.56 -6.69
N VAL A 21 -15.88 -6.37 -7.71
CA VAL A 21 -15.79 -5.22 -8.62
C VAL A 21 -16.11 -3.90 -7.91
N ALA A 22 -17.11 -3.89 -7.02
CA ALA A 22 -17.42 -2.72 -6.20
C ALA A 22 -16.25 -2.33 -5.29
N PHE A 23 -15.61 -3.31 -4.64
CA PHE A 23 -14.46 -3.07 -3.76
C PHE A 23 -13.24 -2.54 -4.52
N GLN A 24 -12.98 -3.04 -5.74
CA GLN A 24 -11.90 -2.50 -6.58
C GLN A 24 -12.18 -1.06 -7.04
N LYS A 25 -13.43 -0.73 -7.39
CA LYS A 25 -13.83 0.65 -7.74
C LYS A 25 -13.68 1.59 -6.56
N LEU A 26 -14.10 1.17 -5.36
CA LEU A 26 -13.97 1.94 -4.12
C LEU A 26 -12.48 2.17 -3.76
N LYS A 27 -11.64 1.14 -3.91
CA LYS A 27 -10.19 1.23 -3.71
C LYS A 27 -9.52 2.18 -4.70
N ALA A 28 -9.96 2.20 -5.96
CA ALA A 28 -9.48 3.12 -6.98
C ALA A 28 -9.87 4.58 -6.67
N LYS A 29 -11.13 4.82 -6.28
CA LYS A 29 -11.62 6.15 -5.83
C LYS A 29 -10.83 6.65 -4.61
N LEU A 30 -10.60 5.78 -3.61
CA LEU A 30 -9.85 6.12 -2.40
C LEU A 30 -8.37 6.43 -2.68
N ASN A 31 -7.76 5.71 -3.63
CA ASN A 31 -6.37 5.96 -4.06
C ASN A 31 -6.23 7.25 -4.88
N PHE A 32 -7.24 7.60 -5.69
CA PHE A 32 -7.30 8.90 -6.38
C PHE A 32 -7.36 10.06 -5.37
N TRP A 33 -8.06 9.87 -4.25
CA TRP A 33 -8.13 10.87 -3.18
C TRP A 33 -6.84 10.94 -2.33
N LYS A 34 -6.15 9.81 -2.12
CA LYS A 34 -4.79 9.82 -1.54
C LYS A 34 -3.77 10.57 -2.41
N PHE A 35 -3.99 10.61 -3.72
CA PHE A 35 -3.15 11.30 -4.68
C PHE A 35 -3.37 12.82 -4.66
N THR A 36 -4.61 13.29 -4.50
CA THR A 36 -4.90 14.73 -4.35
C THR A 36 -4.37 15.29 -3.02
N ARG A 37 -4.26 14.45 -1.98
CA ARG A 37 -3.68 14.80 -0.66
C ARG A 37 -2.20 15.21 -0.70
N SER A 38 -1.44 14.83 -1.71
CA SER A 38 -0.03 15.22 -1.83
C SER A 38 0.18 16.66 -2.32
N TYR A 39 -0.89 17.38 -2.71
CA TYR A 39 -0.80 18.73 -3.28
C TYR A 39 -1.43 19.84 -2.45
N THR A 40 -2.10 19.54 -1.33
CA THR A 40 -2.73 20.56 -0.47
C THR A 40 -2.24 20.46 0.97
N ARG A 41 -0.97 20.81 1.17
CA ARG A 41 -0.46 21.23 2.48
C ARG A 41 -0.62 22.75 2.62
N LEU A 42 -1.82 23.26 2.34
CA LEU A 42 -2.25 24.62 2.63
C LEU A 42 -3.75 24.54 2.93
N THR A 43 -4.09 24.85 4.17
CA THR A 43 -5.45 25.09 4.68
C THR A 43 -6.04 26.28 3.95
N MET A 44 -6.57 26.05 2.76
CA MET A 44 -7.39 27.01 2.02
C MET A 44 -8.81 26.46 2.00
N PRO A 45 -9.83 27.27 2.33
CA PRO A 45 -11.22 26.86 2.17
C PRO A 45 -11.45 26.48 0.71
N LEU A 46 -12.06 25.32 0.47
CA LEU A 46 -12.45 24.95 -0.89
C LEU A 46 -13.50 25.94 -1.37
N PRO A 47 -13.47 26.35 -2.66
CA PRO A 47 -14.61 27.01 -3.27
C PRO A 47 -15.88 26.19 -3.02
N GLU A 48 -16.96 26.85 -2.60
CA GLU A 48 -18.23 26.22 -2.16
C GLU A 48 -18.73 25.13 -3.12
N ILE A 49 -18.66 25.39 -4.43
CA ILE A 49 -19.03 24.43 -5.49
C ILE A 49 -18.17 23.16 -5.46
N GLN A 50 -16.89 23.27 -5.13
CA GLN A 50 -16.00 22.11 -5.02
C GLN A 50 -16.23 21.34 -3.72
N SER A 51 -16.57 22.04 -2.64
CA SER A 51 -16.92 21.42 -1.35
C SER A 51 -18.19 20.57 -1.48
N LEU A 52 -19.23 21.12 -2.10
CA LEU A 52 -20.49 20.41 -2.36
C LEU A 52 -20.31 19.21 -3.29
N ARG A 53 -19.48 19.33 -4.34
CA ARG A 53 -19.14 18.18 -5.21
C ARG A 53 -18.38 17.09 -4.45
N ALA A 54 -17.49 17.47 -3.53
CA ALA A 54 -16.76 16.51 -2.70
C ALA A 54 -17.69 15.83 -1.69
N ALA A 55 -18.61 16.57 -1.06
CA ALA A 55 -19.63 16.03 -0.15
C ALA A 55 -20.53 15.01 -0.87
N ALA A 56 -21.06 15.33 -2.05
CA ALA A 56 -21.90 14.42 -2.82
C ALA A 56 -21.18 13.10 -3.20
N VAL A 57 -19.88 13.15 -3.50
CA VAL A 57 -19.08 11.94 -3.77
C VAL A 57 -18.84 11.13 -2.50
N LEU A 58 -18.65 11.80 -1.36
CA LEU A 58 -18.50 11.16 -0.06
C LEU A 58 -19.79 10.46 0.37
N GLU A 59 -20.94 11.09 0.16
CA GLU A 59 -22.25 10.47 0.38
C GLU A 59 -22.46 9.23 -0.50
N ASP A 60 -22.14 9.29 -1.80
CA ASP A 60 -22.16 8.10 -2.68
C ASP A 60 -21.27 6.96 -2.12
N CYS A 61 -20.11 7.32 -1.56
CA CYS A 61 -19.21 6.34 -0.94
C CYS A 61 -19.78 5.76 0.37
N ALA A 62 -20.44 6.57 1.20
CA ALA A 62 -21.11 6.11 2.41
C ALA A 62 -22.22 5.10 2.06
N HIS A 63 -23.08 5.42 1.10
CA HIS A 63 -24.13 4.52 0.62
C HIS A 63 -23.58 3.20 0.06
N GLN A 64 -22.47 3.24 -0.69
CA GLN A 64 -21.81 2.03 -1.19
C GLN A 64 -21.24 1.17 -0.05
N LEU A 65 -20.72 1.78 1.01
CA LEU A 65 -20.24 1.07 2.20
C LEU A 65 -21.37 0.47 3.02
N ASP A 66 -22.52 1.13 3.11
CA ASP A 66 -23.71 0.58 3.77
C ASP A 66 -24.25 -0.66 3.03
N ILE A 67 -24.36 -0.59 1.70
CA ILE A 67 -24.74 -1.74 0.86
C ILE A 67 -23.76 -2.91 1.09
N LEU A 68 -22.46 -2.61 1.15
CA LEU A 68 -21.44 -3.60 1.42
C LEU A 68 -21.56 -4.18 2.85
N GLY A 69 -21.85 -3.34 3.84
CA GLY A 69 -22.09 -3.76 5.23
C GLY A 69 -23.31 -4.68 5.38
N HIS A 70 -24.39 -4.42 4.63
CA HIS A 70 -25.54 -5.30 4.54
C HIS A 70 -25.19 -6.64 3.87
N SER A 71 -24.46 -6.60 2.75
CA SER A 71 -24.00 -7.82 2.06
C SER A 71 -23.11 -8.69 2.96
N LEU A 72 -22.15 -8.09 3.67
CA LEU A 72 -21.31 -8.78 4.66
C LEU A 72 -22.13 -9.36 5.80
N SER A 73 -23.16 -8.66 6.29
CA SER A 73 -24.04 -9.16 7.35
C SER A 73 -24.84 -10.39 6.91
N VAL A 74 -25.30 -10.41 5.65
CA VAL A 74 -25.97 -11.58 5.05
C VAL A 74 -24.99 -12.74 4.89
N GLN A 75 -23.75 -12.50 4.47
CA GLN A 75 -22.70 -13.52 4.36
C GLN A 75 -22.35 -14.13 5.72
N ILE A 76 -22.09 -13.31 6.74
CA ILE A 76 -21.80 -13.76 8.12
C ILE A 76 -22.96 -14.61 8.67
N SER A 77 -24.21 -14.27 8.31
CA SER A 77 -25.40 -15.01 8.75
C SER A 77 -25.58 -16.34 8.01
N ARG A 78 -25.16 -16.43 6.74
CA ARG A 78 -25.22 -17.67 5.93
C ARG A 78 -24.09 -18.65 6.25
N GLU A 79 -22.89 -18.14 6.56
CA GLU A 79 -21.70 -18.93 6.90
C GLU A 79 -21.69 -19.44 8.35
N ARG A 80 -22.75 -19.14 9.11
CA ARG A 80 -22.92 -19.52 10.51
C ARG A 80 -22.81 -21.04 10.76
N ASN A 81 -22.97 -21.87 9.73
CA ASN A 81 -23.06 -23.32 9.83
C ASN A 81 -21.91 -24.09 9.13
N THR A 82 -20.99 -23.43 8.40
CA THR A 82 -20.02 -24.14 7.53
C THR A 82 -18.62 -23.52 7.41
N ALA A 83 -18.37 -22.28 7.87
CA ALA A 83 -17.07 -21.60 7.67
C ALA A 83 -16.09 -21.74 8.85
N PRO A 84 -14.76 -21.79 8.60
CA PRO A 84 -13.75 -21.82 9.66
C PRO A 84 -13.79 -20.54 10.51
N VAL A 85 -13.56 -20.69 11.83
CA VAL A 85 -13.60 -19.61 12.84
C VAL A 85 -12.79 -18.37 12.44
N GLN A 86 -11.68 -18.57 11.73
CA GLN A 86 -10.81 -17.51 11.25
C GLN A 86 -11.47 -16.61 10.18
N GLU A 87 -12.26 -17.18 9.27
CA GLU A 87 -12.88 -16.42 8.18
C GLU A 87 -14.03 -15.57 8.70
N LYS A 88 -14.80 -16.12 9.64
CA LYS A 88 -15.82 -15.36 10.38
C LYS A 88 -15.23 -14.16 11.12
N ALA A 89 -14.10 -14.32 11.78
CA ALA A 89 -13.41 -13.22 12.46
C ALA A 89 -12.94 -12.13 11.48
N ARG A 90 -12.48 -12.51 10.28
CA ARG A 90 -12.11 -11.55 9.23
C ARG A 90 -13.31 -10.77 8.71
N LEU A 91 -14.43 -11.44 8.44
CA LEU A 91 -15.65 -10.78 7.96
C LEU A 91 -16.24 -9.82 9.00
N ILE A 92 -16.23 -10.20 10.28
CA ILE A 92 -16.66 -9.32 11.38
C ILE A 92 -15.76 -8.08 11.44
N LYS A 93 -14.43 -8.26 11.37
CA LYS A 93 -13.49 -7.14 11.35
C LYS A 93 -13.70 -6.22 10.15
N LEU A 94 -13.90 -6.79 8.96
CA LEU A 94 -14.14 -6.00 7.75
C LEU A 94 -15.43 -5.18 7.86
N LYS A 95 -16.46 -5.75 8.48
CA LYS A 95 -17.72 -5.04 8.77
C LYS A 95 -17.50 -3.88 9.75
N THR A 96 -16.79 -4.11 10.86
CA THR A 96 -16.52 -3.04 11.83
C THR A 96 -15.68 -1.93 11.23
N ASP A 97 -14.67 -2.28 10.43
CA ASP A 97 -13.83 -1.30 9.73
C ASP A 97 -14.66 -0.49 8.71
N GLY A 98 -15.57 -1.13 7.98
CA GLY A 98 -16.50 -0.45 7.06
C GLY A 98 -17.43 0.54 7.75
N GLN A 99 -17.95 0.18 8.94
CA GLN A 99 -18.80 1.08 9.73
C GLN A 99 -18.03 2.30 10.24
N LEU A 100 -16.80 2.12 10.71
CA LEU A 100 -15.94 3.23 11.14
C LEU A 100 -15.63 4.18 9.97
N ILE A 101 -15.32 3.64 8.79
CA ILE A 101 -15.07 4.45 7.59
C ILE A 101 -16.33 5.23 7.22
N THR A 102 -17.50 4.61 7.28
CA THR A 102 -18.79 5.28 7.00
C THR A 102 -19.01 6.45 7.95
N GLN A 103 -18.79 6.25 9.26
CA GLN A 103 -18.87 7.33 10.26
C GLN A 103 -17.92 8.49 9.93
N HIS A 104 -16.66 8.20 9.60
CA HIS A 104 -15.70 9.24 9.23
C HIS A 104 -16.09 9.99 7.95
N ILE A 105 -16.66 9.28 6.96
CA ILE A 105 -17.15 9.88 5.72
C ILE A 105 -18.36 10.77 5.98
N SER A 106 -19.28 10.36 6.85
CA SER A 106 -20.44 11.17 7.28
C SER A 106 -20.00 12.43 8.02
N THR A 107 -19.03 12.34 8.92
CA THR A 107 -18.46 13.52 9.61
C THR A 107 -17.77 14.46 8.62
N LEU A 108 -17.02 13.91 7.67
CA LEU A 108 -16.30 14.69 6.67
C LEU A 108 -17.24 15.38 5.67
N SER A 109 -18.30 14.70 5.22
CA SER A 109 -19.32 15.29 4.32
C SER A 109 -20.05 16.44 5.01
N PHE A 110 -20.46 16.25 6.27
CA PHE A 110 -21.06 17.30 7.08
C PHE A 110 -20.14 18.53 7.25
N GLU A 111 -18.86 18.33 7.55
CA GLU A 111 -17.91 19.44 7.68
C GLU A 111 -17.64 20.19 6.37
N LEU A 112 -17.61 19.47 5.26
CA LEU A 112 -17.46 20.06 3.93
C LEU A 112 -18.70 20.87 3.53
N GLU A 113 -19.89 20.39 3.86
CA GLU A 113 -21.15 21.08 3.53
C GLU A 113 -21.37 22.31 4.42
N GLU A 114 -21.13 22.21 5.72
CA GLU A 114 -21.42 23.29 6.68
C GLU A 114 -20.29 24.33 6.78
N LYS A 115 -19.02 23.88 6.74
CA LYS A 115 -17.86 24.73 7.08
C LYS A 115 -16.88 24.94 5.92
N GLY A 116 -17.05 24.23 4.80
CA GLY A 116 -16.13 24.30 3.65
C GLY A 116 -14.68 23.91 3.99
N SER A 117 -14.48 23.19 5.09
CA SER A 117 -13.19 22.84 5.69
C SER A 117 -13.23 21.38 6.16
N PHE A 118 -12.06 20.77 6.36
CA PHE A 118 -11.94 19.35 6.72
C PHE A 118 -10.87 19.13 7.79
N SER A 119 -10.91 19.85 8.91
CA SER A 119 -9.88 19.77 9.95
C SER A 119 -9.97 18.53 10.83
N SER A 120 -11.14 17.92 11.03
CA SER A 120 -11.29 16.79 11.96
C SER A 120 -10.74 15.47 11.41
N PHE A 121 -10.91 15.21 10.11
CA PHE A 121 -10.50 13.94 9.51
C PHE A 121 -8.98 13.73 9.50
N PRO A 122 -8.14 14.73 9.14
CA PRO A 122 -6.69 14.64 9.31
C PRO A 122 -6.27 14.45 10.76
N GLN A 123 -6.95 15.10 11.71
CA GLN A 123 -6.64 14.99 13.14
C GLN A 123 -6.95 13.59 13.68
N ALA A 124 -8.15 13.06 13.41
CA ALA A 124 -8.56 11.72 13.79
C ALA A 124 -7.63 10.63 13.22
N MET A 125 -7.14 10.82 11.98
CA MET A 125 -6.19 9.88 11.38
C MET A 125 -4.80 9.94 12.05
N GLU A 126 -4.33 11.12 12.45
CA GLU A 126 -3.07 11.25 13.18
C GLU A 126 -3.18 10.67 14.60
N GLU A 127 -4.33 10.81 15.26
CA GLU A 127 -4.63 10.17 16.55
C GLU A 127 -4.68 8.63 16.42
N GLU A 128 -5.31 8.09 15.38
CA GLU A 128 -5.35 6.64 15.12
C GLU A 128 -3.94 6.07 14.87
N LYS A 129 -3.09 6.79 14.15
CA LYS A 129 -1.68 6.40 13.96
C LYS A 129 -0.92 6.36 15.29
N LYS A 130 -1.05 7.40 16.11
CA LYS A 130 -0.43 7.44 17.45
C LYS A 130 -0.88 6.27 18.32
N LEU A 131 -2.18 5.95 18.34
CA LEU A 131 -2.72 4.81 19.08
C LEU A 131 -2.18 3.47 18.57
N LYS A 132 -2.01 3.30 17.25
CA LYS A 132 -1.40 2.09 16.67
C LYS A 132 0.06 1.93 17.07
N ASP A 133 0.82 3.02 17.07
CA ASP A 133 2.23 2.99 17.45
C ASP A 133 2.42 2.76 18.96
N GLU A 134 1.56 3.35 19.80
CA GLU A 134 1.52 3.04 21.23
C GLU A 134 1.16 1.59 21.50
N ARG A 135 0.18 1.03 20.77
CA ARG A 135 -0.22 -0.36 20.93
C ARG A 135 0.92 -1.32 20.60
N LYS A 136 1.63 -1.08 19.50
CA LYS A 136 2.83 -1.86 19.14
C LYS A 136 3.89 -1.77 20.24
N LYS A 137 4.15 -0.57 20.76
CA LYS A 137 5.11 -0.37 21.85
C LYS A 137 4.73 -1.14 23.12
N ARG A 138 3.44 -1.16 23.49
CA ARG A 138 2.94 -1.95 24.63
C ARG A 138 3.08 -3.45 24.38
N GLU A 139 2.78 -3.93 23.18
CA GLU A 139 2.94 -5.34 22.80
C GLU A 139 4.43 -5.77 22.82
N GLU A 140 5.35 -4.92 22.36
CA GLU A 140 6.79 -5.17 22.45
C GLU A 140 7.27 -5.23 23.91
N GLU A 141 6.75 -4.33 24.76
CA GLU A 141 7.12 -4.30 26.18
C GLU A 141 6.64 -5.55 26.93
N THR A 142 5.41 -6.03 26.66
CA THR A 142 4.90 -7.26 27.27
C THR A 142 5.69 -8.48 26.80
N MET A 143 6.02 -8.57 25.51
CA MET A 143 6.86 -9.65 24.96
C MET A 143 8.26 -9.63 25.58
N LEU A 144 8.85 -8.45 25.80
CA LEU A 144 10.14 -8.32 26.46
C LEU A 144 10.09 -8.77 27.92
N LYS A 145 9.03 -8.41 28.66
CA LYS A 145 8.80 -8.87 30.04
C LYS A 145 8.66 -10.38 30.12
N GLN A 146 7.90 -10.99 29.22
CA GLN A 146 7.75 -12.45 29.15
C GLN A 146 9.07 -13.15 28.85
N LYS A 147 9.85 -12.65 27.89
CA LYS A 147 11.20 -13.20 27.59
C LYS A 147 12.13 -13.13 28.80
N LYS A 148 12.16 -11.99 29.51
CA LYS A 148 12.95 -11.83 30.74
C LYS A 148 12.52 -12.80 31.83
N GLN A 149 11.21 -13.01 32.01
CA GLN A 149 10.70 -13.95 33.00
C GLN A 149 11.04 -15.40 32.64
N ALA A 150 10.93 -15.78 31.37
CA ALA A 150 11.32 -17.11 30.90
C ALA A 150 12.82 -17.37 31.13
N LEU A 151 13.67 -16.37 30.86
CA LEU A 151 15.11 -16.47 31.08
C LEU A 151 15.45 -16.68 32.56
N LYS A 152 14.81 -15.93 33.47
CA LYS A 152 14.97 -16.15 34.93
C LYS A 152 14.55 -17.54 35.39
N ARG A 153 13.48 -18.11 34.81
CA ARG A 153 13.05 -19.48 35.13
C ARG A 153 14.08 -20.50 34.67
N GLN A 154 14.64 -20.29 33.47
CA GLN A 154 15.69 -21.15 32.93
C GLN A 154 16.96 -21.08 33.78
N GLU A 155 17.37 -19.89 34.24
CA GLU A 155 18.51 -19.73 35.15
C GLU A 155 18.31 -20.47 36.48
N LEU A 156 17.11 -20.39 37.07
CA LEU A 156 16.78 -21.14 38.28
C LEU A 156 16.84 -22.66 38.06
N GLU A 157 16.33 -23.15 36.93
CA GLU A 157 16.38 -24.58 36.60
C GLU A 157 17.81 -25.07 36.36
N ILE A 158 18.67 -24.25 35.74
CA ILE A 158 20.09 -24.55 35.57
C ILE A 158 20.78 -24.64 36.94
N MET A 159 20.46 -23.72 37.86
CA MET A 159 21.02 -23.72 39.21
C MET A 159 20.60 -24.97 40.00
N ASP A 160 19.32 -25.35 39.95
CA ASP A 160 18.81 -26.56 40.60
C ASP A 160 19.48 -27.84 40.06
N LYS A 161 19.60 -27.95 38.72
CA LYS A 161 20.32 -29.07 38.10
C LYS A 161 21.79 -29.11 38.49
N LYS A 162 22.44 -27.95 38.66
CA LYS A 162 23.83 -27.87 39.11
C LYS A 162 23.98 -28.40 40.54
N ASP A 163 23.05 -28.08 41.42
CA ASP A 163 23.05 -28.59 42.80
C ASP A 163 22.80 -30.10 42.84
N GLN A 164 21.92 -30.62 41.96
CA GLN A 164 21.72 -32.07 41.80
C GLN A 164 23.00 -32.77 41.32
N ILE A 165 23.73 -32.19 40.36
CA ILE A 165 25.02 -32.73 39.89
C ILE A 165 26.02 -32.77 41.04
N HIS A 166 26.18 -31.68 41.79
CA HIS A 166 27.06 -31.66 42.96
C HIS A 166 26.69 -32.75 43.99
N LYS A 167 25.40 -33.02 44.18
CA LYS A 167 24.95 -34.08 45.09
C LYS A 167 25.33 -35.48 44.59
N ILE A 168 25.20 -35.71 43.28
CA ILE A 168 25.60 -36.97 42.64
C ILE A 168 27.11 -37.15 42.72
N ASP A 169 27.90 -36.10 42.46
CA ASP A 169 29.36 -36.14 42.58
C ASP A 169 29.80 -36.51 44.00
N PHE A 170 29.17 -35.92 45.02
CA PHE A 170 29.43 -36.26 46.42
C PHE A 170 29.13 -37.74 46.72
N LEU A 171 28.01 -38.27 46.23
CA LEU A 171 27.65 -39.68 46.42
C LEU A 171 28.62 -40.62 45.69
N LEU A 172 29.09 -40.24 44.51
CA LEU A 172 30.08 -41.01 43.76
C LEU A 172 31.40 -41.11 44.52
N ASP A 173 31.86 -40.02 45.13
CA ASP A 173 33.09 -40.01 45.90
C ASP A 173 32.98 -40.82 47.20
N GLU A 174 31.83 -40.77 47.88
CA GLU A 174 31.54 -41.64 49.04
C GLU A 174 31.57 -43.13 48.64
N LEU A 175 30.92 -43.50 47.52
CA LEU A 175 30.92 -44.88 47.03
C LEU A 175 32.32 -45.36 46.63
N LYS A 176 33.14 -44.50 46.01
CA LYS A 176 34.55 -44.80 45.71
C LYS A 176 35.36 -45.04 47.00
N TYR A 177 35.14 -44.23 48.02
CA TYR A 177 35.79 -44.38 49.32
C TYR A 177 35.42 -45.72 49.98
N GLN A 178 34.13 -46.06 50.02
CA GLN A 178 33.64 -47.35 50.52
C GLN A 178 34.24 -48.53 49.75
N ARG A 179 34.29 -48.45 48.42
CA ARG A 179 34.90 -49.50 47.57
C ARG A 179 36.38 -49.71 47.85
N SER A 180 37.14 -48.62 48.03
CA SER A 180 38.56 -48.68 48.38
C SER A 180 38.79 -49.29 49.77
N LYS A 181 37.92 -49.00 50.74
CA LYS A 181 37.95 -49.59 52.08
C LYS A 181 37.65 -51.10 52.07
N MET A 182 36.67 -51.52 51.27
CA MET A 182 36.31 -52.94 51.10
C MET A 182 37.42 -53.75 50.41
N GLN A 183 38.15 -53.16 49.45
CA GLN A 183 39.29 -53.82 48.80
C GLN A 183 40.50 -54.02 49.73
N LYS A 184 40.67 -53.20 50.78
CA LYS A 184 41.79 -53.33 51.74
C LYS A 184 41.58 -54.41 52.80
N ASN A 185 40.35 -54.90 53.01
CA ASN A 185 40.01 -55.84 54.09
C ASN A 185 39.84 -57.31 53.65
N ASN A 186 39.95 -57.62 52.36
CA ASN A 186 39.75 -58.99 51.87
C ASN A 186 41.08 -59.74 51.73
N LYS A 187 41.47 -60.50 52.76
CA LYS A 187 42.39 -61.63 52.60
C LYS A 187 41.59 -62.82 52.06
N PRO A 188 42.03 -63.50 50.97
CA PRO A 188 41.29 -64.63 50.42
C PRO A 188 41.42 -65.82 51.36
N LYS A 189 40.30 -66.28 51.93
CA LYS A 189 40.21 -67.56 52.64
C LYS A 189 39.92 -68.66 51.62
N THR A 190 40.96 -69.41 51.31
CA THR A 190 40.92 -70.71 50.62
C THR A 190 40.29 -71.73 51.56
N VAL A 191 39.33 -72.52 51.05
CA VAL A 191 38.98 -73.93 51.38
C VAL A 191 37.47 -74.14 51.15
N GLY A 192 37.16 -74.72 49.99
CA GLY A 192 35.81 -75.10 49.52
C GLY A 192 35.78 -75.46 48.03
N MET A 193 36.89 -76.01 47.50
CA MET A 193 37.30 -75.86 46.11
C MET A 193 36.47 -76.59 45.04
N SER A 194 35.62 -77.57 45.35
CA SER A 194 34.86 -78.28 44.29
C SER A 194 33.43 -77.72 44.09
N GLN A 195 32.75 -77.36 45.18
CA GLN A 195 31.40 -76.79 45.10
C GLN A 195 31.44 -75.28 44.81
N GLN A 196 32.47 -74.56 45.28
CA GLN A 196 32.72 -73.17 44.90
C GLN A 196 33.02 -73.02 43.41
N MET A 197 33.82 -73.92 42.82
CA MET A 197 34.12 -73.89 41.38
C MET A 197 32.87 -74.03 40.51
N ILE A 198 31.89 -74.86 40.92
CA ILE A 198 30.61 -75.00 40.20
C ILE A 198 29.76 -73.73 40.33
N THR A 199 29.70 -73.11 41.52
CA THR A 199 28.96 -71.86 41.71
C THR A 199 29.63 -70.67 41.01
N GLU A 200 30.96 -70.62 40.99
CA GLU A 200 31.74 -69.59 40.31
C GLU A 200 31.63 -69.73 38.80
N THR A 201 31.69 -70.95 38.25
CA THR A 201 31.48 -71.19 36.81
C THR A 201 30.07 -70.80 36.36
N TRP A 202 29.04 -71.06 37.17
CA TRP A 202 27.67 -70.62 36.90
C TRP A 202 27.53 -69.08 36.96
N GLN A 203 28.13 -68.42 37.95
CA GLN A 203 28.16 -66.96 38.04
C GLN A 203 28.92 -66.32 36.85
N ILE A 204 30.03 -66.91 36.43
CA ILE A 204 30.79 -66.47 35.27
C ILE A 204 29.96 -66.63 33.99
N ALA A 205 29.23 -67.74 33.82
CA ALA A 205 28.31 -67.93 32.70
C ALA A 205 27.18 -66.88 32.70
N GLN A 206 26.55 -66.65 33.85
CA GLN A 206 25.50 -65.63 33.99
C GLN A 206 26.01 -64.21 33.67
N LEU A 207 27.21 -63.86 34.13
CA LEU A 207 27.83 -62.57 33.83
C LEU A 207 28.20 -62.43 32.35
N LYS A 208 28.60 -63.52 31.68
CA LYS A 208 28.84 -63.54 30.24
C LYS A 208 27.55 -63.31 29.45
N ASP A 209 26.47 -63.98 29.84
CA ASP A 209 25.15 -63.80 29.20
C ASP A 209 24.64 -62.36 29.37
N GLN A 210 24.83 -61.76 30.56
CA GLN A 210 24.52 -60.35 30.80
C GLN A 210 25.38 -59.40 29.98
N LEU A 211 26.69 -59.68 29.84
CA LEU A 211 27.58 -58.91 28.98
C LEU A 211 27.15 -58.99 27.51
N GLU A 212 26.79 -60.18 27.02
CA GLU A 212 26.33 -60.36 25.65
C GLU A 212 25.00 -59.61 25.40
N LEU A 213 24.07 -59.66 26.35
CA LEU A 213 22.81 -58.92 26.28
C LEU A 213 23.04 -57.41 26.24
N LEU A 214 23.87 -56.88 27.15
CA LEU A 214 24.22 -55.46 27.17
C LEU A 214 24.93 -55.02 25.89
N GLN A 215 25.76 -55.90 25.31
CA GLN A 215 26.45 -55.63 24.05
C GLN A 215 25.48 -55.57 22.87
N LYS A 216 24.45 -56.43 22.85
CA LYS A 216 23.34 -56.36 21.87
C LYS A 216 22.54 -55.06 22.00
N GLN A 217 22.14 -54.71 23.23
CA GLN A 217 21.41 -53.46 23.51
C GLN A 217 22.22 -52.23 23.08
N LEU A 218 23.50 -52.18 23.41
CA LEU A 218 24.39 -51.09 22.99
C LEU A 218 24.51 -51.00 21.45
N GLY A 219 24.54 -52.15 20.77
CA GLY A 219 24.56 -52.19 19.30
C GLY A 219 23.27 -51.71 18.65
N GLU A 220 22.11 -52.00 19.27
CA GLU A 220 20.81 -51.50 18.84
C GLU A 220 20.68 -49.99 19.10
N GLU A 221 21.08 -49.51 20.27
CA GLU A 221 21.03 -48.09 20.61
C GLU A 221 21.93 -47.24 19.71
N LYS A 222 23.11 -47.75 19.34
CA LYS A 222 23.98 -47.11 18.33
C LYS A 222 23.29 -47.02 16.97
N ARG A 223 22.65 -48.10 16.50
CA ARG A 223 21.92 -48.11 15.22
C ARG A 223 20.75 -47.12 15.25
N PHE A 224 19.94 -47.15 16.29
CA PHE A 224 18.83 -46.21 16.47
C PHE A 224 19.29 -44.76 16.54
N HIS A 225 20.42 -44.49 17.20
CA HIS A 225 21.01 -43.16 17.26
C HIS A 225 21.46 -42.67 15.88
N GLU A 226 22.12 -43.52 15.09
CA GLU A 226 22.52 -43.19 13.72
C GLU A 226 21.32 -42.95 12.80
N GLU A 227 20.27 -43.75 12.91
CA GLU A 227 19.02 -43.57 12.16
C GLU A 227 18.31 -42.27 12.55
N SER A 228 18.22 -41.97 13.84
CA SER A 228 17.65 -40.72 14.36
C SER A 228 18.45 -39.51 13.87
N LYS A 229 19.79 -39.61 13.86
CA LYS A 229 20.67 -38.56 13.33
C LYS A 229 20.44 -38.33 11.85
N LYS A 230 20.38 -39.40 11.03
CA LYS A 230 20.08 -39.31 9.60
C LYS A 230 18.70 -38.70 9.35
N PHE A 231 17.69 -39.10 10.12
CA PHE A 231 16.34 -38.55 10.02
C PHE A 231 16.33 -37.03 10.27
N LEU A 232 16.99 -36.58 11.35
CA LEU A 232 17.09 -35.15 11.67
C LEU A 232 17.87 -34.37 10.59
N GLN A 233 18.95 -34.96 10.06
CA GLN A 233 19.70 -34.35 8.96
C GLN A 233 18.83 -34.18 7.70
N ASN A 234 18.09 -35.21 7.32
CA ASN A 234 17.18 -35.12 6.16
C ASN A 234 16.10 -34.06 6.38
N GLN A 235 15.53 -33.96 7.58
CA GLN A 235 14.55 -32.91 7.89
C GLN A 235 15.16 -31.50 7.83
N ASP A 236 16.38 -31.32 8.34
CA ASP A 236 17.07 -30.04 8.25
C ASP A 236 17.33 -29.65 6.79
N GLU A 237 17.78 -30.59 5.96
CA GLU A 237 18.00 -30.38 4.52
C GLU A 237 16.69 -30.01 3.78
N GLU A 238 15.58 -30.70 4.05
CA GLU A 238 14.27 -30.38 3.47
C GLU A 238 13.78 -28.98 3.89
N LEU A 239 13.95 -28.62 5.16
CA LEU A 239 13.62 -27.30 5.68
C LEU A 239 14.51 -26.22 5.04
N GLN A 240 15.80 -26.47 4.85
CA GLN A 240 16.70 -25.56 4.17
C GLN A 240 16.31 -25.35 2.70
N GLN A 241 15.96 -26.42 1.98
CA GLN A 241 15.52 -26.34 0.59
C GLN A 241 14.20 -25.56 0.45
N THR A 242 13.22 -25.83 1.30
CA THR A 242 11.95 -25.09 1.29
C THR A 242 12.18 -23.62 1.62
N LEU A 243 13.01 -23.32 2.62
CA LEU A 243 13.40 -21.96 2.98
C LEU A 243 14.10 -21.25 1.82
N HIS A 244 14.99 -21.92 1.10
CA HIS A 244 15.64 -21.37 -0.10
C HIS A 244 14.63 -21.06 -1.20
N LYS A 245 13.69 -21.98 -1.49
CA LYS A 245 12.60 -21.76 -2.46
C LYS A 245 11.76 -20.54 -2.08
N TRP A 246 11.35 -20.42 -0.82
CA TRP A 246 10.59 -19.28 -0.32
C TRP A 246 11.37 -17.95 -0.41
N LYS A 247 12.67 -17.95 -0.08
CA LYS A 247 13.53 -16.78 -0.24
C LYS A 247 13.61 -16.35 -1.71
N GLN A 248 13.81 -17.29 -2.63
CA GLN A 248 13.88 -17.02 -4.06
C GLN A 248 12.55 -16.48 -4.62
N GLN A 249 11.43 -17.11 -4.26
CA GLN A 249 10.09 -16.65 -4.67
C GLN A 249 9.78 -15.24 -4.16
N THR A 250 10.12 -14.96 -2.89
CA THR A 250 9.92 -13.64 -2.29
C THR A 250 10.73 -12.58 -3.05
N LYS A 251 12.01 -12.88 -3.35
CA LYS A 251 12.86 -11.97 -4.14
C LYS A 251 12.31 -11.74 -5.54
N GLN A 252 11.76 -12.77 -6.18
CA GLN A 252 11.14 -12.64 -7.50
C GLN A 252 9.91 -11.74 -7.47
N ILE A 253 9.01 -11.96 -6.51
CA ILE A 253 7.81 -11.13 -6.34
C ILE A 253 8.19 -9.68 -6.03
N GLN A 254 9.21 -9.46 -5.19
CA GLN A 254 9.72 -8.12 -4.88
C GLN A 254 10.27 -7.43 -6.14
N ASN A 255 11.06 -8.12 -6.96
CA ASN A 255 11.58 -7.56 -8.21
C ASN A 255 10.46 -7.24 -9.20
N ASP A 256 9.47 -8.12 -9.35
CA ASP A 256 8.37 -7.92 -10.29
C ASP A 256 7.42 -6.81 -9.85
N THR A 257 7.19 -6.67 -8.53
CA THR A 257 6.42 -5.55 -7.97
C THR A 257 7.16 -4.23 -8.11
N GLN A 258 8.47 -4.21 -7.91
CA GLN A 258 9.31 -3.03 -8.15
C GLN A 258 9.26 -2.60 -9.62
N LYS A 259 9.48 -3.53 -10.57
CA LYS A 259 9.37 -3.24 -12.01
C LYS A 259 8.00 -2.69 -12.40
N LYS A 260 6.91 -3.24 -11.83
CA LYS A 260 5.55 -2.73 -12.06
C LYS A 260 5.41 -1.30 -11.52
N LEU A 261 5.95 -1.01 -10.35
CA LEU A 261 5.92 0.32 -9.75
C LEU A 261 6.69 1.33 -10.60
N ASP A 262 7.89 0.97 -11.06
CA ASP A 262 8.73 1.83 -11.90
C ASP A 262 8.03 2.14 -13.23
N ASN A 263 7.45 1.11 -13.87
CA ASN A 263 6.67 1.29 -15.10
C ASN A 263 5.46 2.22 -14.91
N LEU A 264 4.75 2.12 -13.78
CA LEU A 264 3.65 3.03 -13.45
C LEU A 264 4.15 4.45 -13.19
N GLY A 265 5.31 4.58 -12.53
CA GLY A 265 6.02 5.85 -12.33
C GLY A 265 6.32 6.53 -13.67
N CYS A 266 6.96 5.82 -14.59
CA CYS A 266 7.27 6.32 -15.93
C CYS A 266 6.01 6.76 -16.69
N LYS A 267 4.94 5.94 -16.69
CA LYS A 267 3.66 6.30 -17.33
C LYS A 267 3.04 7.55 -16.72
N ARG A 268 3.12 7.70 -15.39
CA ARG A 268 2.62 8.88 -14.69
C ARG A 268 3.38 10.15 -15.10
N THR A 269 4.71 10.08 -15.14
CA THR A 269 5.57 11.21 -15.56
C THR A 269 5.27 11.61 -17.00
N LEU A 270 5.24 10.65 -17.93
CA LEU A 270 4.92 10.90 -19.34
C LEU A 270 3.54 11.54 -19.53
N ASN A 271 2.54 11.09 -18.77
CA ASN A 271 1.20 11.70 -18.81
C ASN A 271 1.21 13.13 -18.26
N LEU A 272 1.98 13.39 -17.20
CA LEU A 272 2.12 14.74 -16.63
C LEU A 272 2.80 15.68 -17.64
N ASP A 273 3.86 15.23 -18.31
CA ASP A 273 4.57 15.99 -19.34
C ASP A 273 3.63 16.32 -20.49
N ARG A 274 2.84 15.34 -20.96
CA ARG A 274 1.82 15.56 -22.00
C ARG A 274 0.78 16.60 -21.59
N LEU A 275 0.33 16.58 -20.33
CA LEU A 275 -0.63 17.58 -19.81
C LEU A 275 0.00 18.97 -19.69
N MET A 276 1.26 19.06 -19.27
CA MET A 276 2.00 20.33 -19.23
C MET A 276 2.16 20.92 -20.64
N GLU A 277 2.48 20.07 -21.62
CA GLU A 277 2.61 20.45 -23.02
C GLU A 277 1.30 20.99 -23.59
N MET A 278 0.18 20.30 -23.33
CA MET A 278 -1.15 20.78 -23.75
C MET A 278 -1.50 22.13 -23.11
N ARG A 279 -1.24 22.30 -21.80
CA ARG A 279 -1.46 23.58 -21.12
C ARG A 279 -0.61 24.70 -21.71
N ARG A 280 0.64 24.41 -22.09
CA ARG A 280 1.51 25.37 -22.77
C ARG A 280 0.89 25.82 -24.09
N LYS A 281 0.46 24.88 -24.94
CA LYS A 281 -0.19 25.18 -26.22
C LYS A 281 -1.48 25.99 -26.06
N PHE A 282 -2.30 25.71 -25.04
CA PHE A 282 -3.49 26.51 -24.77
C PHE A 282 -3.15 27.96 -24.43
N ARG A 283 -2.14 28.20 -23.58
CA ARG A 283 -1.69 29.57 -23.26
C ARG A 283 -1.15 30.30 -24.49
N GLU A 284 -0.39 29.61 -25.34
CA GLU A 284 0.12 30.19 -26.60
C GLU A 284 -1.04 30.59 -27.53
N MET A 285 -2.06 29.73 -27.69
CA MET A 285 -3.24 30.06 -28.48
C MET A 285 -4.06 31.21 -27.88
N GLU A 286 -4.26 31.23 -26.57
CA GLU A 286 -4.93 32.33 -25.87
C GLU A 286 -4.21 33.66 -26.08
N GLN A 287 -2.86 33.64 -26.01
CA GLN A 287 -2.05 34.82 -26.25
C GLN A 287 -2.23 35.35 -27.69
N VAL A 288 -2.17 34.47 -28.70
CA VAL A 288 -2.40 34.86 -30.10
C VAL A 288 -3.78 35.47 -30.30
N VAL A 289 -4.82 34.89 -29.69
CA VAL A 289 -6.20 35.44 -29.77
C VAL A 289 -6.29 36.82 -29.11
N MET A 290 -5.61 37.03 -27.97
CA MET A 290 -5.58 38.32 -27.30
C MET A 290 -4.83 39.37 -28.11
N GLU A 291 -3.72 39.00 -28.74
CA GLU A 291 -2.94 39.87 -29.63
C GLU A 291 -3.74 40.27 -30.87
N ASP A 292 -4.41 39.31 -31.52
CA ASP A 292 -5.27 39.58 -32.69
C ASP A 292 -6.43 40.52 -32.34
N LYS A 293 -7.11 40.31 -31.22
CA LYS A 293 -8.16 41.23 -30.73
C LYS A 293 -7.64 42.64 -30.48
N LYS A 294 -6.45 42.75 -29.89
CA LYS A 294 -5.82 44.05 -29.61
C LYS A 294 -5.45 44.76 -30.91
N GLU A 295 -4.96 44.04 -31.90
CA GLU A 295 -4.61 44.60 -33.20
C GLU A 295 -5.85 45.03 -34.00
N GLN A 296 -6.91 44.23 -34.00
CA GLN A 296 -8.20 44.62 -34.59
C GLN A 296 -8.77 45.90 -33.96
N GLU A 297 -8.67 46.05 -32.64
CA GLU A 297 -9.14 47.28 -31.97
C GLU A 297 -8.32 48.51 -32.39
N LYS A 298 -7.00 48.39 -32.48
CA LYS A 298 -6.15 49.48 -33.01
C LYS A 298 -6.51 49.83 -34.44
N GLN A 299 -6.76 48.84 -35.29
CA GLN A 299 -7.17 49.06 -36.68
C GLN A 299 -8.50 49.81 -36.74
N ARG A 300 -9.50 49.40 -35.96
CA ARG A 300 -10.77 50.13 -35.83
C ARG A 300 -10.55 51.58 -35.39
N GLN A 301 -9.69 51.79 -34.40
CA GLN A 301 -9.39 53.13 -33.91
C GLN A 301 -8.72 54.00 -34.99
N GLN A 302 -7.70 53.48 -35.67
CA GLN A 302 -7.05 54.14 -36.80
C GLN A 302 -8.03 54.47 -37.95
N GLU A 303 -8.96 53.56 -38.26
CA GLU A 303 -10.01 53.82 -39.24
C GLU A 303 -10.93 54.97 -38.81
N THR A 304 -11.35 55.00 -37.54
CA THR A 304 -12.20 56.09 -37.04
C THR A 304 -11.47 57.44 -37.07
N GLU A 305 -10.18 57.46 -36.72
CA GLU A 305 -9.33 58.64 -36.81
C GLU A 305 -9.15 59.11 -38.26
N ALA A 306 -8.90 58.19 -39.20
CA ALA A 306 -8.79 58.50 -40.63
C ALA A 306 -10.10 59.04 -41.23
N ARG A 307 -11.25 58.47 -40.82
CA ARG A 307 -12.57 58.97 -41.21
C ARG A 307 -12.84 60.36 -40.64
N ALA A 308 -12.50 60.60 -39.37
CA ALA A 308 -12.62 61.92 -38.74
C ALA A 308 -11.73 62.96 -39.43
N ALA A 309 -10.47 62.61 -39.70
CA ALA A 309 -9.52 63.46 -40.43
C ALA A 309 -10.06 63.80 -41.83
N THR A 310 -10.62 62.82 -42.55
CA THR A 310 -11.23 63.05 -43.88
C THR A 310 -12.43 63.99 -43.80
N LYS A 311 -13.31 63.84 -42.79
CA LYS A 311 -14.43 64.76 -42.56
C LYS A 311 -13.95 66.18 -42.27
N LEU A 312 -12.94 66.34 -41.40
CA LEU A 312 -12.33 67.63 -41.09
C LEU A 312 -11.71 68.28 -42.34
N GLN A 313 -10.96 67.49 -43.11
CA GLN A 313 -10.36 67.96 -44.35
C GLN A 313 -11.42 68.37 -45.39
N ALA A 314 -12.49 67.59 -45.57
CA ALA A 314 -13.58 67.91 -46.47
C ALA A 314 -14.34 69.16 -46.02
N TRP A 315 -14.61 69.30 -44.72
CA TRP A 315 -15.21 70.50 -44.13
C TRP A 315 -14.34 71.73 -44.37
N TRP A 316 -13.03 71.63 -44.12
CA TRP A 316 -12.07 72.71 -44.36
C TRP A 316 -12.00 73.09 -45.83
N ARG A 317 -11.89 72.13 -46.75
CA ARG A 317 -11.93 72.38 -48.20
C ARG A 317 -13.21 73.11 -48.61
N GLY A 318 -14.37 72.67 -48.11
CA GLY A 318 -15.64 73.36 -48.35
C GLY A 318 -15.69 74.77 -47.75
N CYS A 319 -15.08 74.97 -46.58
CA CYS A 319 -14.95 76.27 -45.93
C CYS A 319 -14.07 77.23 -46.75
N MET A 320 -12.91 76.76 -47.24
CA MET A 320 -12.01 77.52 -48.11
C MET A 320 -12.73 77.98 -49.39
N VAL A 321 -13.49 77.08 -50.04
CA VAL A 321 -14.28 77.42 -51.24
C VAL A 321 -15.36 78.46 -50.93
N ARG A 322 -16.13 78.29 -49.86
CA ARG A 322 -17.22 79.23 -49.51
C ARG A 322 -16.74 80.61 -49.10
N ARG A 323 -15.59 80.71 -48.43
CA ARG A 323 -15.01 81.98 -47.98
C ARG A 323 -14.03 82.59 -48.99
N GLY A 324 -13.79 81.94 -50.13
CA GLY A 324 -12.90 82.46 -51.19
C GLY A 324 -11.42 82.48 -50.81
N PHE A 325 -11.00 81.65 -49.86
CA PHE A 325 -9.59 81.51 -49.48
C PHE A 325 -8.89 80.51 -50.43
N GLY A 326 -7.77 80.92 -51.03
CA GLY A 326 -6.98 80.12 -51.99
C GLY A 326 -7.20 80.53 -53.46
N ALA A 327 -6.64 79.75 -54.41
CA ALA A 327 -6.67 80.03 -55.86
C ALA A 327 -8.09 79.99 -56.50
N PHE A 328 -9.14 79.83 -55.69
CA PHE A 328 -10.55 79.81 -56.09
C PHE A 328 -11.24 81.17 -55.93
N LYS A 329 -10.50 82.28 -55.76
CA LYS A 329 -11.07 83.61 -55.94
C LYS A 329 -11.66 83.67 -57.34
N LYS A 330 -12.98 83.88 -57.43
CA LYS A 330 -13.62 84.26 -58.69
C LYS A 330 -12.90 85.52 -59.18
N ALA A 331 -12.20 85.39 -60.30
CA ALA A 331 -11.75 86.54 -61.06
C ALA A 331 -13.02 87.22 -61.58
N ASP A 332 -13.50 88.24 -60.86
CA ASP A 332 -14.48 89.15 -61.39
C ASP A 332 -13.82 89.94 -62.53
N GLU A 333 -14.31 89.65 -63.74
CA GLU A 333 -14.43 90.49 -64.92
C GLU A 333 -13.30 91.48 -65.28
N SER A 334 -12.55 91.16 -66.35
CA SER A 334 -12.22 92.17 -67.35
C SER A 334 -12.35 91.61 -68.77
N LYS A 335 -13.42 92.06 -69.44
CA LYS A 335 -13.63 91.98 -70.90
C LYS A 335 -12.62 92.85 -71.65
N LYS A 336 -11.87 92.26 -72.60
CA LYS A 336 -11.36 92.83 -73.87
C LYS A 336 -10.54 91.73 -74.53
N GLY A 337 -10.71 91.27 -75.76
CA GLY A 337 -11.32 91.84 -76.95
C GLY A 337 -10.48 91.31 -78.12
N ASN A 338 -11.09 90.51 -78.99
CA ASN A 338 -10.83 90.42 -80.43
C ASN A 338 -9.37 90.23 -80.95
N LYS A 339 -9.05 89.05 -81.51
CA LYS A 339 -8.62 88.98 -82.94
C LYS A 339 -8.68 87.56 -83.51
N ARG A 340 -9.55 87.40 -84.51
CA ARG A 340 -9.48 86.36 -85.54
C ARG A 340 -8.19 86.51 -86.37
N LYS A 341 -7.50 85.39 -86.62
CA LYS A 341 -6.72 85.03 -87.84
C LYS A 341 -6.61 83.50 -87.82
N VAL A 342 -7.53 82.74 -88.43
CA VAL A 342 -7.59 82.35 -89.85
C VAL A 342 -6.28 81.80 -90.41
N LYS A 343 -6.36 80.51 -90.79
CA LYS A 343 -5.55 79.71 -91.75
C LYS A 343 -4.14 79.31 -91.29
N LYS A 344 -3.68 78.08 -91.54
CA LYS A 344 -3.88 77.30 -92.78
C LYS A 344 -3.63 75.80 -92.54
N LYS A 345 -4.51 74.96 -93.09
CA LYS A 345 -4.23 73.57 -93.50
C LYS A 345 -3.00 73.54 -94.41
N LYS A 346 -2.12 72.57 -94.20
CA LYS A 346 -1.88 71.53 -95.20
C LYS A 346 -1.52 70.23 -94.47
#